data_AF-A0A4Z0PWW5-F1
#
_entry.id   AF-A0A4Z0PWW5-F1
#
_cell.length_a   1.000
_cell.length_b   1.000
_cell.length_c   1.000
_cell.angle_alpha   90.00
_cell.angle_beta   90.00
_cell.angle_gamma   90.00
#
_symmetry.space_group_name_H-M   'P 1'
#
loop_
_entity.id
_entity.type
_entity.pdbx_description
1 polymer ?
#
loop_
_entity_poly.entity_id
_entity_poly.type
_entity_poly.pdbx_seq_one_letter_code
_entity_poly.pdbx_strand_id
1 'polypeptide(L)'
;MYAERYDNHFLKLQASRDVLADFAKFTVEALQKPGLDKQLTSLQPELQAAYTAYSKGLSGRTSSGGQSQTGTQTEEKAAEAFIQHVKVTDVKLIRPYLVDHVGEESTFYPNKLSGLTQSPKSKRLTRYAAYTEMLTDHEQDSLRAAGAIAQQLLKAYVDATTAGNKSDKTLKDTILNLSPGYQAVAEVLWDVHCAALFVHRKAPKLARAYFAYDKLRSRNVKTKKDSKKSGPNPLDTSAE
;
A
#
# COMPACT_ATOMS: atom_id res chain seq x y z
N MET A 1 32.53 14.16 2.06
CA MET A 1 31.34 13.78 1.25
C MET A 1 31.38 12.30 0.81
N TYR A 2 31.78 11.37 1.69
CA TYR A 2 31.80 9.91 1.41
C TYR A 2 31.19 9.06 2.55
N ALA A 3 30.82 9.67 3.68
CA ALA A 3 30.38 8.95 4.88
C ALA A 3 29.00 8.30 4.73
N GLU A 4 28.07 8.91 3.99
CA GLU A 4 26.68 8.42 3.88
C GLU A 4 26.50 7.17 3.00
N ARG A 5 27.55 6.68 2.33
CA ARG A 5 27.44 5.56 1.37
C ARG A 5 27.72 4.18 1.97
N TYR A 6 28.18 4.11 3.22
CA TYR A 6 28.54 2.84 3.89
C TYR A 6 27.65 2.50 5.08
N ASP A 7 26.45 3.09 5.14
CA ASP A 7 25.46 2.71 6.13
C ASP A 7 24.96 1.28 5.90
N ASN A 8 24.70 0.56 6.99
CA ASN A 8 24.02 -0.72 6.95
C ASN A 8 22.61 -0.55 6.34
N HIS A 9 22.50 -0.84 5.03
CA HIS A 9 21.25 -0.72 4.30
C HIS A 9 20.19 -1.75 4.74
N PHE A 10 20.59 -2.83 5.42
CA PHE A 10 19.65 -3.78 6.01
C PHE A 10 18.80 -3.14 7.11
N LEU A 11 19.32 -2.12 7.82
CA LEU A 11 18.55 -1.33 8.80
C LEU A 11 17.46 -0.47 8.17
N LYS A 12 17.56 -0.19 6.87
CA LYS A 12 16.63 0.64 6.11
C LYS A 12 15.69 -0.22 5.25
N LEU A 13 15.72 -1.54 5.39
CA LEU A 13 14.86 -2.44 4.62
C LEU A 13 13.39 -2.27 5.02
N GLN A 14 12.59 -1.82 4.05
CA GLN A 14 11.14 -1.75 4.15
C GLN A 14 10.51 -3.11 3.80
N ALA A 15 10.73 -4.10 4.66
CA ALA A 15 10.15 -5.44 4.54
C ALA A 15 9.19 -5.73 5.71
N SER A 16 8.17 -6.55 5.49
CA SER A 16 7.39 -7.10 6.61
C SER A 16 8.27 -8.05 7.43
N ARG A 17 7.85 -8.33 8.67
CA ARG A 17 8.61 -9.22 9.57
C ARG A 17 8.80 -10.61 8.98
N ASP A 18 7.75 -11.18 8.38
CA ASP A 18 7.81 -12.49 7.74
C ASP A 18 8.74 -12.47 6.51
N VAL A 19 8.70 -11.40 5.70
CA VAL A 19 9.61 -11.26 4.56
C VAL A 19 11.06 -11.13 5.01
N LEU A 20 11.33 -10.41 6.11
CA LEU A 20 12.68 -10.34 6.66
C LEU A 20 13.14 -11.69 7.22
N ALA A 21 12.26 -12.43 7.90
CA ALA A 21 12.57 -13.77 8.38
C ALA A 21 12.87 -14.73 7.21
N ASP A 22 12.06 -14.71 6.15
CA ASP A 22 12.31 -15.49 4.93
C ASP A 22 13.59 -15.09 4.20
N PHE A 23 13.93 -13.81 4.23
CA PHE A 23 15.17 -13.27 3.66
C PHE A 23 16.39 -13.75 4.46
N ALA A 24 16.33 -13.67 5.79
CA ALA A 24 17.40 -14.15 6.68
C ALA A 24 17.54 -15.68 6.58
N LYS A 25 16.43 -16.42 6.57
CA LYS A 25 16.40 -17.88 6.37
C LYS A 25 17.08 -18.29 5.06
N PHE A 26 16.73 -17.62 3.95
CA PHE A 26 17.36 -17.88 2.65
C PHE A 26 18.87 -17.65 2.72
N THR A 27 19.30 -16.58 3.39
CA THR A 27 20.72 -16.25 3.52
C THR A 27 21.44 -17.32 4.35
N VAL A 28 20.85 -17.80 5.44
CA VAL A 28 21.36 -18.93 6.23
C VAL A 28 21.51 -20.20 5.38
N GLU A 29 20.49 -20.57 4.62
CA GLU A 29 20.51 -21.74 3.73
C GLU A 29 21.58 -21.60 2.64
N ALA A 30 21.77 -20.38 2.11
CA ALA A 30 22.81 -20.09 1.13
C ALA A 30 24.21 -20.31 1.72
N LEU A 31 24.43 -19.96 2.98
CA LEU A 31 25.72 -20.13 3.68
C LEU A 31 26.00 -21.58 4.14
N GLN A 32 25.01 -22.47 4.10
CA GLN A 32 25.17 -23.90 4.42
C GLN A 32 25.67 -24.74 3.24
N LYS A 33 25.73 -24.16 2.03
CA LYS A 33 26.16 -24.91 0.85
C LYS A 33 27.61 -25.39 0.98
N PRO A 34 27.93 -26.64 0.59
CA PRO A 34 29.29 -27.15 0.64
C PRO A 34 30.21 -26.37 -0.31
N GLY A 35 31.48 -26.23 0.06
CA GLY A 35 32.51 -25.60 -0.78
C GLY A 35 32.53 -24.08 -0.76
N LEU A 36 31.87 -23.43 0.22
CA LEU A 36 31.94 -21.98 0.41
C LEU A 36 33.24 -21.53 1.07
N ASP A 37 33.58 -20.25 0.84
CA ASP A 37 34.71 -19.60 1.50
C ASP A 37 34.55 -19.60 3.02
N LYS A 38 35.65 -19.83 3.74
CA LYS A 38 35.66 -19.90 5.21
C LYS A 38 35.05 -18.66 5.87
N GLN A 39 35.30 -17.47 5.31
CA GLN A 39 34.79 -16.21 5.85
C GLN A 39 33.25 -16.11 5.78
N LEU A 40 32.64 -16.73 4.77
CA LEU A 40 31.17 -16.80 4.66
C LEU A 40 30.61 -17.86 5.61
N THR A 41 31.25 -19.02 5.69
CA THR A 41 30.79 -20.11 6.56
C THR A 41 30.92 -19.77 8.05
N SER A 42 31.90 -18.95 8.45
CA SER A 42 32.09 -18.55 9.86
C SER A 42 30.97 -17.65 10.39
N LEU A 43 30.26 -16.93 9.52
CA LEU A 43 29.14 -16.06 9.88
C LEU A 43 27.80 -16.80 9.95
N GLN A 44 27.73 -18.03 9.43
CA GLN A 44 26.53 -18.86 9.47
C GLN A 44 25.96 -19.07 10.88
N PRO A 45 26.74 -19.45 11.92
CA PRO A 45 26.18 -19.70 13.25
C PRO A 45 25.59 -18.44 13.88
N GLU A 46 26.23 -17.30 13.67
CA GLU A 46 25.76 -16.00 14.18
C GLU A 46 24.44 -15.58 13.50
N LEU A 47 24.37 -15.71 12.16
CA LEU A 47 23.16 -15.40 11.41
C LEU A 47 22.02 -16.36 11.78
N GLN A 48 22.32 -17.65 11.96
CA GLN A 48 21.36 -18.65 12.41
C GLN A 48 20.80 -18.31 13.79
N ALA A 49 21.66 -17.88 14.73
CA ALA A 49 21.24 -17.49 16.08
C ALA A 49 20.33 -16.23 16.03
N ALA A 50 20.74 -15.20 15.27
CA ALA A 50 19.95 -13.98 15.10
C ALA A 50 18.59 -14.28 14.45
N TYR A 51 18.57 -15.06 13.36
CA TYR A 51 17.33 -15.51 12.71
C TYR A 51 16.42 -16.31 13.64
N THR A 52 16.99 -17.24 14.43
CA THR A 52 16.22 -18.08 15.36
C THR A 52 15.60 -17.24 16.46
N ALA A 53 16.35 -16.30 17.05
CA ALA A 53 15.83 -15.38 18.06
C ALA A 53 14.72 -14.48 17.49
N TYR A 54 14.93 -13.93 16.29
CA TYR A 54 13.95 -13.12 15.59
C TYR A 54 12.65 -13.90 15.30
N SER A 55 12.79 -15.14 14.81
CA SER A 55 11.65 -16.01 14.45
C SER A 55 10.84 -16.47 15.66
N LYS A 56 11.48 -16.72 16.82
CA LYS A 56 10.76 -16.98 18.09
C LYS A 56 9.88 -15.79 18.49
N GLY A 57 10.33 -14.56 18.21
CA GLY A 57 9.54 -13.34 18.40
C GLY A 57 8.36 -13.20 17.44
N LEU A 58 8.29 -14.02 16.38
CA LEU A 58 7.13 -14.10 15.47
C LEU A 58 6.10 -15.12 16.01
N SER A 59 6.55 -16.28 16.47
CA SER A 59 5.66 -17.33 16.99
C SER A 59 5.00 -16.99 18.32
N GLY A 60 5.62 -16.14 19.17
CA GLY A 60 5.07 -15.75 20.47
C GLY A 60 3.82 -14.84 20.42
N ARG A 61 3.38 -14.43 19.22
CA ARG A 61 2.21 -13.54 19.03
C ARG A 61 1.01 -14.23 18.36
N THR A 62 1.00 -15.57 18.30
CA THR A 62 -0.16 -16.35 17.87
C THR A 62 -1.26 -16.35 18.94
N SER A 63 -2.02 -15.25 19.04
CA SER A 63 -3.36 -15.17 19.69
C SER A 63 -3.95 -13.75 19.75
N SER A 64 -3.34 -12.74 19.13
CA SER A 64 -4.11 -11.58 18.68
C SER A 64 -4.40 -11.85 17.21
N GLY A 65 -5.56 -12.46 16.95
CA GLY A 65 -6.00 -12.84 15.62
C GLY A 65 -5.60 -11.79 14.60
N GLY A 66 -4.98 -12.24 13.51
CA GLY A 66 -5.13 -11.55 12.25
C GLY A 66 -6.63 -11.40 12.05
N GLN A 67 -7.16 -10.26 12.47
CA GLN A 67 -8.44 -9.77 12.03
C GLN A 67 -8.23 -9.63 10.52
N SER A 68 -8.51 -10.71 9.80
CA SER A 68 -9.22 -10.60 8.54
C SER A 68 -10.18 -9.44 8.76
N GLN A 69 -9.91 -8.31 8.11
CA GLN A 69 -10.80 -7.15 8.07
C GLN A 69 -12.06 -7.55 7.28
N THR A 70 -12.77 -8.57 7.75
CA THR A 70 -14.06 -9.01 7.22
C THR A 70 -15.20 -8.14 7.71
N GLY A 71 -14.93 -7.08 8.48
CA GLY A 71 -15.95 -6.16 8.99
C GLY A 71 -15.71 -4.66 8.75
N THR A 72 -14.51 -4.21 8.35
CA THR A 72 -14.29 -2.78 8.10
C THR A 72 -14.70 -2.47 6.66
N GLN A 73 -15.79 -1.73 6.46
CA GLN A 73 -16.07 -1.16 5.15
C GLN A 73 -14.82 -0.41 4.67
N THR A 74 -14.26 -0.82 3.54
CA THR A 74 -13.13 -0.11 2.95
C THR A 74 -13.59 1.29 2.55
N GLU A 75 -12.66 2.24 2.49
CA GLU A 75 -12.97 3.60 2.03
C GLU A 75 -13.72 3.59 0.69
N GLU A 76 -13.31 2.72 -0.23
CA GLU A 76 -13.95 2.55 -1.52
C GLU A 76 -15.38 2.00 -1.41
N LYS A 77 -15.66 1.05 -0.51
CA LYS A 77 -17.02 0.55 -0.25
C LYS A 77 -17.90 1.62 0.38
N ALA A 78 -17.37 2.40 1.32
CA ALA A 78 -18.09 3.51 1.93
C ALA A 78 -18.38 4.62 0.90
N ALA A 79 -17.42 4.92 0.02
CA ALA A 79 -17.62 5.86 -1.09
C ALA A 79 -18.68 5.36 -2.07
N GLU A 80 -18.68 4.07 -2.41
CA GLU A 80 -19.67 3.48 -3.32
C GLU A 80 -21.08 3.54 -2.72
N ALA A 81 -21.24 3.25 -1.42
CA ALA A 81 -22.51 3.40 -0.73
C ALA A 81 -23.02 4.85 -0.76
N PHE A 82 -22.13 5.84 -0.54
CA PHE A 82 -22.47 7.26 -0.67
C PHE A 82 -22.91 7.62 -2.09
N ILE A 83 -22.18 7.12 -3.10
CA ILE A 83 -22.50 7.35 -4.53
C ILE A 83 -23.88 6.77 -4.89
N GLN A 84 -24.20 5.58 -4.40
CA GLN A 84 -25.51 4.97 -4.64
C GLN A 84 -26.63 5.78 -3.99
N HIS A 85 -26.44 6.25 -2.76
CA HIS A 85 -27.39 7.15 -2.11
C HIS A 85 -27.61 8.43 -2.94
N VAL A 86 -26.54 9.10 -3.37
CA VAL A 86 -26.61 10.29 -4.25
C VAL A 86 -27.45 10.01 -5.50
N LYS A 87 -27.23 8.87 -6.18
CA LYS A 87 -27.99 8.50 -7.39
C LYS A 87 -29.46 8.23 -7.11
N VAL A 88 -29.78 7.55 -6.00
CA VAL A 88 -31.16 7.26 -5.62
C VAL A 88 -31.89 8.55 -5.23
N THR A 89 -31.26 9.42 -4.45
CA THR A 89 -31.80 10.73 -4.06
C THR A 89 -31.98 11.64 -5.27
N ASP A 90 -31.03 11.67 -6.22
CA ASP A 90 -31.14 12.40 -7.47
C ASP A 90 -32.42 12.01 -8.23
N VAL A 91 -32.62 10.72 -8.47
CA VAL A 91 -33.76 10.22 -9.26
C VAL A 91 -35.09 10.38 -8.52
N LYS A 92 -35.14 10.07 -7.22
CA LYS A 92 -36.40 9.97 -6.47
C LYS A 92 -36.87 11.28 -5.86
N LEU A 93 -35.95 12.19 -5.54
CA LEU A 93 -36.26 13.38 -4.74
C LEU A 93 -35.84 14.67 -5.43
N ILE A 94 -34.57 14.77 -5.87
CA ILE A 94 -34.04 16.04 -6.39
C ILE A 94 -34.54 16.34 -7.80
N ARG A 95 -34.49 15.41 -8.75
CA ARG A 95 -35.01 15.68 -10.12
C ARG A 95 -36.49 16.03 -10.14
N PRO A 96 -37.39 15.33 -9.42
CA PRO A 96 -38.78 15.74 -9.32
C PRO A 96 -38.94 17.15 -8.73
N TYR A 97 -38.17 17.49 -7.68
CA TYR A 97 -38.18 18.82 -7.09
C TYR A 97 -37.72 19.91 -8.07
N LEU A 98 -36.66 19.64 -8.85
CA LEU A 98 -36.10 20.58 -9.82
C LEU A 98 -37.00 20.84 -11.03
N VAL A 99 -38.07 20.06 -11.26
CA VAL A 99 -39.07 20.38 -12.29
C VAL A 99 -39.72 21.73 -12.01
N ASP A 100 -40.02 21.99 -10.73
CA ASP A 100 -40.65 23.23 -10.29
C ASP A 100 -39.61 24.29 -9.85
N HIS A 101 -38.34 23.88 -9.63
CA HIS A 101 -37.26 24.70 -9.07
C HIS A 101 -35.97 24.65 -9.90
N VAL A 102 -36.08 24.83 -11.22
CA VAL A 102 -34.99 24.62 -12.19
C VAL A 102 -33.71 25.43 -11.87
N GLY A 103 -33.85 26.60 -11.26
CA GLY A 103 -32.71 27.45 -10.88
C GLY A 103 -31.86 26.93 -9.72
N GLU A 104 -32.33 25.91 -8.99
CA GLU A 104 -31.67 25.40 -7.78
C GLU A 104 -30.74 24.22 -8.05
N GLU A 105 -30.60 23.78 -9.30
CA GLU A 105 -29.73 22.63 -9.64
C GLU A 105 -28.28 22.86 -9.18
N SER A 106 -27.75 24.09 -9.32
CA SER A 106 -26.39 24.43 -8.89
C SER A 106 -26.22 24.41 -7.37
N THR A 107 -27.31 24.51 -6.60
CA THR A 107 -27.32 24.44 -5.14
C THR A 107 -27.02 23.01 -4.70
N PHE A 108 -27.66 22.02 -5.34
CA PHE A 108 -27.39 20.60 -5.08
C PHE A 108 -26.09 20.12 -5.75
N TYR A 109 -25.80 20.61 -6.96
CA TYR A 109 -24.73 20.11 -7.81
C TYR A 109 -23.84 21.22 -8.41
N PRO A 110 -23.01 21.92 -7.61
CA PRO A 110 -22.12 22.97 -8.12
C PRO A 110 -21.15 22.51 -9.21
N ASN A 111 -20.83 21.20 -9.25
CA ASN A 111 -19.94 20.58 -10.22
C ASN A 111 -20.66 19.50 -11.06
N LYS A 112 -21.98 19.61 -11.22
CA LYS A 112 -22.86 18.56 -11.76
C LYS A 112 -22.85 17.29 -10.90
N LEU A 113 -23.75 16.35 -11.19
CA LEU A 113 -23.82 15.05 -10.51
C LEU A 113 -22.51 14.25 -10.59
N SER A 114 -21.77 14.38 -11.70
CA SER A 114 -20.44 13.78 -11.88
C SER A 114 -19.42 14.31 -10.86
N GLY A 115 -19.60 15.54 -10.38
CA GLY A 115 -18.78 16.14 -9.33
C GLY A 115 -18.85 15.37 -8.01
N LEU A 116 -19.94 14.68 -7.72
CA LEU A 116 -20.10 13.81 -6.55
C LEU A 116 -19.77 12.35 -6.89
N THR A 117 -20.30 11.84 -7.99
CA THR A 117 -20.23 10.41 -8.34
C THR A 117 -18.89 9.97 -8.94
N GLN A 118 -18.13 10.88 -9.54
CA GLN A 118 -16.82 10.63 -10.15
C GLN A 118 -15.72 11.52 -9.54
N SER A 119 -15.94 12.00 -8.31
CA SER A 119 -15.01 12.90 -7.66
C SER A 119 -13.65 12.24 -7.44
N PRO A 120 -12.52 12.94 -7.75
CA PRO A 120 -11.20 12.45 -7.37
C PRO A 120 -11.11 12.30 -5.86
N LYS A 121 -10.38 11.28 -5.39
CA LYS A 121 -10.29 10.89 -3.98
C LYS A 121 -10.01 12.06 -3.03
N SER A 122 -9.10 12.95 -3.42
CA SER A 122 -8.72 14.15 -2.66
C SER A 122 -9.84 15.18 -2.44
N LYS A 123 -10.92 15.13 -3.23
CA LYS A 123 -12.05 16.06 -3.15
C LYS A 123 -13.33 15.42 -2.63
N ARG A 124 -13.36 14.10 -2.40
CA ARG A 124 -14.57 13.36 -2.01
C ARG A 124 -15.12 13.84 -0.67
N LEU A 125 -14.27 13.94 0.35
CA LEU A 125 -14.69 14.35 1.70
C LEU A 125 -15.39 15.70 1.69
N THR A 126 -14.74 16.72 1.11
CA THR A 126 -15.30 18.08 1.03
C THR A 126 -16.61 18.12 0.26
N ARG A 127 -16.71 17.39 -0.86
CA ARG A 127 -17.92 17.39 -1.69
C ARG A 127 -19.07 16.59 -1.05
N TYR A 128 -18.77 15.49 -0.37
CA TYR A 128 -19.78 14.71 0.36
C TYR A 128 -20.29 15.49 1.57
N ALA A 129 -19.42 16.18 2.30
CA ALA A 129 -19.82 17.05 3.40
C ALA A 129 -20.77 18.16 2.95
N ALA A 130 -20.41 18.90 1.90
CA ALA A 130 -21.24 19.98 1.36
C ALA A 130 -22.60 19.48 0.85
N TYR A 131 -22.64 18.32 0.17
CA TYR A 131 -23.89 17.72 -0.28
C TYR A 131 -24.77 17.26 0.90
N THR A 132 -24.17 16.67 1.93
CA THR A 132 -24.88 16.25 3.13
C THR A 132 -25.47 17.44 3.89
N GLU A 133 -24.70 18.52 4.06
CA GLU A 133 -25.16 19.77 4.70
C GLU A 133 -26.34 20.36 3.93
N MET A 134 -26.21 20.47 2.61
CA MET A 134 -27.30 20.97 1.74
C MET A 134 -28.59 20.18 1.87
N LEU A 135 -28.53 18.85 1.93
CA LEU A 135 -29.71 18.02 2.15
C LEU A 135 -30.26 18.18 3.57
N THR A 136 -29.39 18.28 4.58
CA THR A 136 -29.79 18.38 5.99
C THR A 136 -30.52 19.69 6.27
N ASP A 137 -30.05 20.79 5.70
CA ASP A 137 -30.59 22.12 5.97
C ASP A 137 -31.77 22.48 5.06
N HIS A 138 -32.16 21.55 4.18
CA HIS A 138 -33.24 21.78 3.24
C HIS A 138 -34.61 21.91 3.94
N GLU A 139 -35.48 22.77 3.41
CA GLU A 139 -36.81 23.04 3.99
C GLU A 139 -37.76 21.84 3.81
N GLN A 140 -37.67 21.14 2.68
CA GLN A 140 -38.47 19.94 2.39
C GLN A 140 -38.04 18.73 3.23
N ASP A 141 -39.00 18.16 3.99
CA ASP A 141 -38.73 17.05 4.92
C ASP A 141 -38.18 15.78 4.26
N SER A 142 -38.58 15.48 3.02
CA SER A 142 -38.08 14.32 2.27
C SER A 142 -36.58 14.44 1.92
N LEU A 143 -36.13 15.66 1.59
CA LEU A 143 -34.71 15.95 1.34
C LEU A 143 -33.93 15.98 2.65
N ARG A 144 -34.50 16.54 3.73
CA ARG A 144 -33.93 16.48 5.08
C ARG A 144 -33.70 15.05 5.57
N ALA A 145 -34.67 14.17 5.35
CA ALA A 145 -34.55 12.75 5.67
C ALA A 145 -33.42 12.07 4.85
N ALA A 146 -33.27 12.43 3.58
CA ALA A 146 -32.14 11.97 2.77
C ALA A 146 -30.79 12.53 3.28
N GLY A 147 -30.79 13.75 3.84
CA GLY A 147 -29.65 14.36 4.53
C GLY A 147 -29.20 13.55 5.74
N ALA A 148 -30.14 13.09 6.57
CA ALA A 148 -29.81 12.23 7.73
C ALA A 148 -29.12 10.92 7.32
N ILE A 149 -29.56 10.29 6.21
CA ILE A 149 -28.90 9.10 5.65
C ILE A 149 -27.51 9.46 5.11
N ALA A 150 -27.39 10.60 4.42
CA ALA A 150 -26.11 11.09 3.91
C ALA A 150 -25.12 11.40 5.05
N GLN A 151 -25.58 11.89 6.20
CA GLN A 151 -24.74 12.09 7.40
C GLN A 151 -24.18 10.77 7.93
N GLN A 152 -24.99 9.72 8.01
CA GLN A 152 -24.53 8.40 8.45
C GLN A 152 -23.48 7.83 7.49
N LEU A 153 -23.70 7.96 6.18
CA LEU A 153 -22.76 7.50 5.16
C LEU A 153 -21.47 8.34 5.13
N LEU A 154 -21.57 9.65 5.35
CA LEU A 154 -20.41 10.53 5.49
C LEU A 154 -19.57 10.14 6.70
N LYS A 155 -20.20 9.86 7.84
CA LYS A 155 -19.53 9.37 9.04
C LYS A 155 -18.81 8.05 8.77
N ALA A 156 -19.48 7.09 8.13
CA ALA A 156 -18.87 5.82 7.74
C ALA A 156 -17.66 6.01 6.80
N TYR A 157 -17.73 6.97 5.87
CA TYR A 157 -16.62 7.33 4.99
C TYR A 157 -15.44 7.99 5.74
N VAL A 158 -15.72 8.88 6.69
CA VAL A 158 -14.71 9.50 7.57
C VAL A 158 -14.06 8.46 8.48
N ASP A 159 -14.83 7.54 9.04
CA ASP A 159 -14.32 6.47 9.88
C ASP A 159 -13.45 5.51 9.06
N ALA A 160 -13.85 5.16 7.84
CA ALA A 160 -13.07 4.31 6.93
C ALA A 160 -11.77 4.99 6.45
N THR A 161 -11.80 6.29 6.13
CA THR A 161 -10.59 7.06 5.77
C THR A 161 -9.64 7.21 6.96
N THR A 162 -10.17 7.46 8.15
CA THR A 162 -9.39 7.56 9.39
C THR A 162 -8.80 6.22 9.79
N ALA A 163 -9.56 5.13 9.65
CA ALA A 163 -9.08 3.76 9.88
C ALA A 163 -8.00 3.36 8.88
N GLY A 164 -8.16 3.69 7.59
CA GLY A 164 -7.14 3.48 6.55
C GLY A 164 -5.84 4.25 6.81
N ASN A 165 -5.94 5.51 7.23
CA ASN A 165 -4.78 6.33 7.61
C ASN A 165 -4.11 5.82 8.91
N LYS A 166 -4.89 5.30 9.86
CA LYS A 166 -4.36 4.64 11.06
C LYS A 166 -3.68 3.32 10.71
N SER A 167 -4.22 2.51 9.79
CA SER A 167 -3.56 1.28 9.36
C SER A 167 -2.26 1.55 8.60
N ASP A 168 -2.21 2.58 7.76
CA ASP A 168 -0.99 2.97 7.04
C ASP A 168 0.07 3.57 7.98
N LYS A 169 -0.36 4.37 8.97
CA LYS A 169 0.52 4.87 10.03
C LYS A 169 1.01 3.75 10.92
N THR A 170 0.15 2.83 11.37
CA THR A 170 0.55 1.64 12.14
C THR A 170 1.45 0.72 11.32
N LEU A 171 1.23 0.56 10.02
CA LEU A 171 2.13 -0.21 9.15
C LEU A 171 3.51 0.47 9.06
N LYS A 172 3.56 1.79 8.86
CA LYS A 172 4.82 2.56 8.84
C LYS A 172 5.51 2.56 10.20
N ASP A 173 4.76 2.76 11.28
CA ASP A 173 5.25 2.77 12.65
C ASP A 173 5.64 1.36 13.12
N THR A 174 5.05 0.28 12.59
CA THR A 174 5.48 -1.11 12.85
C THR A 174 6.70 -1.51 12.01
N ILE A 175 6.89 -0.89 10.84
CA ILE A 175 8.11 -1.02 10.03
C ILE A 175 9.26 -0.23 10.68
N LEU A 176 8.99 0.92 11.31
CA LEU A 176 9.98 1.77 11.97
C LEU A 176 10.26 1.38 13.44
N ASN A 177 9.26 0.88 14.18
CA ASN A 177 9.47 0.26 15.50
C ASN A 177 9.91 -1.19 15.30
N LEU A 178 11.19 -1.31 14.98
CA LEU A 178 11.98 -2.53 14.94
C LEU A 178 11.50 -3.52 16.02
N SER A 179 10.91 -4.64 15.58
CA SER A 179 10.68 -5.80 16.44
C SER A 179 11.96 -6.12 17.22
N PRO A 180 11.87 -6.56 18.49
CA PRO A 180 13.03 -7.11 19.20
C PRO A 180 13.78 -8.09 18.29
N GLY A 181 15.10 -7.88 18.13
CA GLY A 181 15.96 -8.69 17.28
C GLY A 181 16.09 -8.26 15.81
N TYR A 182 15.34 -7.26 15.30
CA TYR A 182 15.53 -6.78 13.92
C TYR A 182 16.94 -6.23 13.70
N GLN A 183 17.40 -5.35 14.62
CA GLN A 183 18.70 -4.71 14.50
C GLN A 183 19.82 -5.77 14.47
N ALA A 184 19.75 -6.75 15.37
CA ALA A 184 20.69 -7.87 15.40
C ALA A 184 20.69 -8.67 14.08
N VAL A 185 19.51 -8.98 13.50
CA VAL A 185 19.46 -9.65 12.20
C VAL A 185 20.05 -8.78 11.08
N ALA A 186 19.73 -7.48 11.06
CA ALA A 186 20.22 -6.55 10.05
C ALA A 186 21.74 -6.31 10.14
N GLU A 187 22.31 -6.28 11.35
CA GLU A 187 23.75 -6.19 11.58
C GLU A 187 24.47 -7.43 11.04
N VAL A 188 24.00 -8.63 11.39
CA VAL A 188 24.65 -9.85 10.90
C VAL A 188 24.46 -10.04 9.39
N LEU A 189 23.32 -9.65 8.82
CA LEU A 189 23.13 -9.64 7.36
C LEU A 189 24.11 -8.68 6.66
N TRP A 190 24.44 -7.56 7.29
CA TRP A 190 25.42 -6.61 6.78
C TRP A 190 26.83 -7.16 6.82
N ASP A 191 27.21 -7.87 7.88
CA ASP A 191 28.52 -8.53 7.97
C ASP A 191 28.67 -9.62 6.91
N VAL A 192 27.62 -10.42 6.70
CA VAL A 192 27.57 -11.42 5.60
C VAL A 192 27.68 -10.73 4.24
N HIS A 193 27.06 -9.56 4.07
CA HIS A 193 27.14 -8.82 2.81
C HIS A 193 28.54 -8.30 2.54
N CYS A 194 29.20 -7.75 3.56
CA CYS A 194 30.59 -7.30 3.48
C CYS A 194 31.53 -8.47 3.17
N ALA A 195 31.37 -9.61 3.84
CA ALA A 195 32.14 -10.82 3.59
C ALA A 195 31.91 -11.33 2.15
N ALA A 196 30.67 -11.37 1.67
CA ALA A 196 30.34 -11.80 0.31
C ALA A 196 30.99 -10.89 -0.74
N LEU A 197 30.98 -9.57 -0.52
CA LEU A 197 31.66 -8.62 -1.41
C LEU A 197 33.17 -8.80 -1.41
N PHE A 198 33.77 -9.12 -0.26
CA PHE A 198 35.21 -9.35 -0.16
C PHE A 198 35.65 -10.67 -0.83
N VAL A 199 34.93 -11.76 -0.58
CA VAL A 199 35.18 -13.08 -1.21
C VAL A 199 35.03 -12.96 -2.72
N HIS A 200 33.96 -12.31 -3.19
CA HIS A 200 33.69 -12.08 -4.60
C HIS A 200 34.25 -10.76 -5.12
N ARG A 201 35.33 -10.22 -4.56
CA ARG A 201 35.86 -8.89 -4.95
C ARG A 201 36.20 -8.75 -6.43
N LYS A 202 36.55 -9.86 -7.11
CA LYS A 202 36.81 -9.90 -8.56
C LYS A 202 35.52 -9.97 -9.41
N ALA A 203 34.39 -10.36 -8.81
CA ALA A 203 33.10 -10.51 -9.45
C ALA A 203 31.94 -10.18 -8.47
N PRO A 204 31.82 -8.92 -8.00
CA PRO A 204 30.95 -8.56 -6.87
C PRO A 204 29.46 -8.82 -7.12
N LYS A 205 29.05 -8.97 -8.39
CA LYS A 205 27.69 -9.38 -8.76
C LYS A 205 27.31 -10.74 -8.16
N LEU A 206 28.28 -11.63 -7.92
CA LEU A 206 28.05 -12.95 -7.32
C LEU A 206 27.67 -12.86 -5.84
N ALA A 207 28.06 -11.78 -5.13
CA ALA A 207 27.64 -11.56 -3.74
C ALA A 207 26.12 -11.44 -3.60
N ARG A 208 25.40 -11.02 -4.66
CA ARG A 208 23.94 -10.95 -4.66
C ARG A 208 23.28 -12.33 -4.51
N ALA A 209 23.94 -13.40 -4.95
CA ALA A 209 23.35 -14.74 -4.96
C ALA A 209 23.07 -15.32 -3.57
N TYR A 210 23.69 -14.75 -2.53
CA TYR A 210 23.46 -15.16 -1.13
C TYR A 210 22.20 -14.53 -0.52
N PHE A 211 21.56 -13.59 -1.22
CA PHE A 211 20.47 -12.78 -0.68
C PHE A 211 19.24 -12.81 -1.60
N ALA A 212 18.07 -13.07 -1.04
CA ALA A 212 16.81 -13.12 -1.77
C ALA A 212 16.21 -11.72 -2.00
N TYR A 213 16.94 -10.84 -2.70
CA TYR A 213 16.48 -9.47 -2.98
C TYR A 213 15.19 -9.42 -3.81
N ASP A 214 14.85 -10.49 -4.51
CA ASP A 214 13.58 -10.69 -5.22
C ASP A 214 12.37 -10.76 -4.27
N LYS A 215 12.57 -11.25 -3.04
CA LYS A 215 11.53 -11.28 -2.00
C LYS A 215 11.27 -9.90 -1.38
N LEU A 216 12.23 -8.98 -1.49
CA LEU A 216 12.06 -7.59 -1.06
C LEU A 216 11.26 -6.87 -2.14
N ARG A 217 10.01 -6.48 -1.84
CA ARG A 217 9.19 -5.70 -2.77
C ARG A 217 9.96 -4.45 -3.21
N SER A 218 10.38 -4.41 -4.47
CA SER A 218 10.92 -3.20 -5.06
C SER A 218 9.76 -2.19 -5.20
N ARG A 219 9.72 -1.17 -4.34
CA ARG A 219 8.76 -0.07 -4.50
C ARG A 219 9.22 0.98 -5.52
N ASN A 220 10.38 0.78 -6.16
CA ASN A 220 10.99 1.72 -7.11
C ASN A 220 11.24 1.11 -8.50
N VAL A 221 10.21 0.52 -9.11
CA VAL A 221 10.22 0.35 -10.57
C VAL A 221 9.00 1.06 -11.14
N LYS A 222 9.13 2.38 -11.33
CA LYS A 222 8.44 3.05 -12.44
C LYS A 222 9.17 2.64 -13.72
N THR A 223 8.89 1.45 -14.26
CA THR A 223 9.22 1.20 -15.67
C THR A 223 8.23 2.00 -16.50
N LYS A 224 8.62 3.24 -16.82
CA LYS A 224 8.31 3.81 -18.12
C LYS A 224 8.99 2.93 -19.16
N LYS A 225 8.22 2.11 -19.87
CA LYS A 225 8.54 1.59 -21.21
C LYS A 225 7.19 1.30 -21.86
N ASP A 226 6.75 2.22 -22.71
CA ASP A 226 6.91 2.07 -24.16
C ASP A 226 6.18 0.83 -24.70
N SER A 227 4.87 0.93 -24.84
CA SER A 227 4.23 0.40 -26.04
C SER A 227 4.15 1.54 -27.06
N LYS A 228 5.31 1.83 -27.65
CA LYS A 228 5.40 2.42 -28.98
C LYS A 228 4.45 1.61 -29.88
N LYS A 229 3.41 2.28 -30.39
CA LYS A 229 2.75 1.88 -31.63
C LYS A 229 3.82 1.80 -32.72
N SER A 230 4.25 0.59 -33.03
CA SER A 230 4.96 0.30 -34.27
C SER A 230 4.56 -1.10 -34.72
N GLY A 231 3.72 -1.13 -35.74
CA GLY A 231 3.33 -2.32 -36.50
C GLY A 231 2.28 -1.91 -37.53
N PRO A 232 2.26 -2.55 -38.71
CA PRO A 232 3.27 -2.37 -39.74
C PRO A 232 2.66 -1.85 -41.06
N ASN A 233 3.49 -1.21 -41.87
CA ASN A 233 3.16 -0.84 -43.25
C ASN A 233 3.21 -2.12 -44.12
N PRO A 234 2.14 -2.53 -44.83
CA PRO A 234 2.24 -3.62 -45.78
C PRO A 234 2.80 -3.09 -47.10
N LEU A 235 3.94 -3.66 -47.51
CA LEU A 235 4.40 -3.69 -48.89
C LEU A 235 3.39 -4.52 -49.69
N ASP A 236 2.63 -3.86 -50.56
CA ASP A 236 1.91 -4.50 -51.66
C ASP A 236 2.85 -4.55 -52.86
N THR A 237 3.44 -5.72 -53.06
CA THR A 237 4.06 -6.13 -54.32
C THR A 237 2.99 -6.81 -55.16
N SER A 238 2.44 -6.06 -56.11
CA SER A 238 1.69 -6.61 -57.24
C SER A 238 2.19 -5.91 -58.50
N ALA A 239 3.14 -6.56 -59.18
CA ALA A 239 3.52 -6.30 -60.55
C ALA A 239 3.44 -7.63 -61.29
N GLU A 240 2.32 -7.85 -61.98
CA GLU A 240 2.19 -8.43 -63.33
C GLU A 240 0.72 -8.37 -63.77
#